data_AF-A0A352BH96-F1
#
_entry.id   AF-A0A352BH96-F1
#
_cell.length_a   1.000
_cell.length_b   1.000
_cell.length_c   1.000
_cell.angle_alpha   90.00
_cell.angle_beta   90.00
_cell.angle_gamma   90.00
#
_symmetry.space_group_name_H-M   'P 1'
#
loop_
_entity.id
_entity.type
_entity.pdbx_description
1 polymer ?
#
loop_
_entity_poly.entity_id
_entity_poly.type
_entity_poly.pdbx_seq_one_letter_code
_entity_poly.pdbx_strand_id
1 'polypeptide(L)'
;MRDGIFCALFVEFNKGKGTMKNKIILNIPHSSLQLSKEFLQAKKVLNDDEIENFNLQMTDLFTDKLFSCKNFSHIKAKYSRIVCDVEKFVDDKKEIMAKYGLGVIYKNNLKQKQIFSNLDMAYREKILNKYYFPYHKKLDNVVGKYLNGMT
;
A
#
# COMPACT_ATOMS: atom_id res chain seq x y z
N MET A 1 -11.80 14.47 6.73
CA MET A 1 -10.35 14.55 6.49
C MET A 1 -9.65 13.63 7.49
N ARG A 2 -9.15 12.49 7.04
CA ARG A 2 -8.21 11.66 7.81
C ARG A 2 -7.03 11.37 6.89
N ASP A 3 -6.17 12.37 6.74
CA ASP A 3 -4.91 12.29 6.03
C ASP A 3 -3.84 11.74 7.01
N GLY A 4 -3.96 10.46 7.37
CA GLY A 4 -3.00 9.79 8.24
C GLY A 4 -2.46 8.51 7.61
N ILE A 5 -1.20 8.55 7.17
CA ILE A 5 -0.39 7.37 6.90
C ILE A 5 -0.05 6.77 8.26
N PHE A 6 -0.70 5.68 8.66
CA PHE A 6 -0.36 4.96 9.89
C PHE A 6 0.22 3.59 9.54
N CYS A 7 1.54 3.49 9.60
CA CYS A 7 2.24 2.21 9.71
C CYS A 7 2.48 1.93 11.21
N ALA A 8 2.13 0.71 11.65
CA ALA A 8 2.12 0.17 13.01
C ALA A 8 0.96 0.61 13.95
N LEU A 9 -0.19 -0.07 13.87
CA LEU A 9 -1.24 0.02 14.91
C LEU A 9 -0.87 -0.84 16.13
N PHE A 10 -0.29 -0.22 17.17
CA PHE A 10 -0.23 -0.81 18.51
C PHE A 10 -1.62 -0.75 19.15
N VAL A 11 -2.12 -1.88 19.65
CA VAL A 11 -3.29 -1.89 20.53
C VAL A 11 -2.86 -2.23 21.95
N GLU A 12 -3.22 -1.32 22.85
CA GLU A 12 -2.86 -1.28 24.26
C GLU A 12 -3.38 -2.51 25.03
N PHE A 13 -2.53 -3.07 25.89
CA PHE A 13 -2.88 -4.18 26.79
C PHE A 13 -3.41 -3.62 28.11
N ASN A 14 -4.73 -3.62 28.32
CA ASN A 14 -5.26 -3.50 29.68
C ASN A 14 -5.19 -4.86 30.37
N LYS A 15 -4.32 -4.99 31.38
CA LYS A 15 -4.25 -6.16 32.27
C LYS A 15 -5.48 -6.18 33.19
N GLY A 16 -6.61 -6.69 32.69
CA GLY A 16 -7.79 -7.04 33.47
C GLY A 16 -8.17 -8.49 33.21
N LYS A 17 -8.43 -9.27 34.27
CA LYS A 17 -8.78 -10.70 34.20
C LYS A 17 -10.09 -10.90 33.41
N GLY A 18 -9.96 -11.20 32.13
CA GLY A 18 -11.02 -11.61 31.21
C GLY A 18 -10.37 -11.98 29.89
N THR A 19 -10.88 -12.98 29.17
CA THR A 19 -10.36 -13.42 27.88
C THR A 19 -10.52 -12.32 26.84
N MET A 20 -9.58 -11.37 26.80
CA MET A 20 -9.57 -10.31 25.79
C MET A 20 -9.25 -10.89 24.41
N LYS A 21 -10.17 -10.69 23.46
CA LYS A 21 -9.92 -10.89 22.03
C LYS A 21 -8.88 -9.85 21.60
N ASN A 22 -7.65 -10.27 21.28
CA ASN A 22 -6.60 -9.36 20.82
C ASN A 22 -7.10 -8.53 19.62
N LYS A 23 -7.15 -7.20 19.75
CA LYS A 23 -7.61 -6.29 18.69
C LYS A 23 -6.46 -5.83 17.79
N ILE A 24 -5.58 -6.74 17.40
CA ILE A 24 -4.42 -6.42 16.55
C ILE A 24 -4.81 -6.60 15.07
N ILE A 25 -4.47 -5.61 14.25
CA ILE A 25 -4.62 -5.65 12.79
C ILE A 25 -3.22 -5.62 12.17
N LEU A 26 -2.92 -6.60 11.34
CA LEU A 26 -1.67 -6.67 10.59
C LEU A 26 -1.87 -6.01 9.22
N ASN A 27 -1.33 -4.81 9.06
CA ASN A 27 -1.33 -4.06 7.82
C ASN A 27 -0.04 -4.37 7.04
N ILE A 28 -0.15 -4.99 5.87
CA ILE A 28 0.99 -5.47 5.07
C ILE A 28 0.87 -4.93 3.63
N PRO A 29 1.20 -3.64 3.43
CA PRO A 29 0.92 -2.94 2.17
C PRO A 29 1.89 -3.29 1.04
N HIS A 30 3.12 -3.73 1.34
CA HIS A 30 4.21 -3.75 0.34
C HIS A 30 4.90 -5.11 0.15
N SER A 31 4.23 -6.21 0.49
CA SER A 31 4.80 -7.57 0.37
C SER A 31 4.66 -8.21 -1.02
N SER A 32 3.91 -7.59 -1.94
CA SER A 32 3.59 -8.19 -3.24
C SER A 32 4.47 -7.63 -4.35
N LEU A 33 5.02 -8.50 -5.19
CA LEU A 33 5.68 -8.12 -6.44
C LEU A 33 4.70 -7.97 -7.62
N GLN A 34 3.41 -8.23 -7.42
CA GLN A 34 2.46 -8.36 -8.51
C GLN A 34 2.23 -7.01 -9.21
N LEU A 35 2.62 -6.92 -10.49
CA LEU A 35 2.29 -5.79 -11.33
C LEU A 35 0.84 -5.93 -11.84
N SER A 36 0.12 -4.82 -11.91
CA SER A 36 -1.25 -4.80 -12.42
C SER A 36 -1.29 -4.87 -13.94
N LYS A 37 -2.40 -5.35 -14.50
CA LYS A 37 -2.64 -5.31 -15.95
C LYS A 37 -2.51 -3.89 -16.50
N GLU A 38 -3.04 -2.89 -15.79
CA GLU A 38 -2.91 -1.48 -16.14
C GLU A 38 -1.45 -1.03 -16.17
N PHE A 39 -0.64 -1.43 -15.20
CA PHE A 39 0.78 -1.12 -15.17
C PHE A 39 1.52 -1.77 -16.34
N LEU A 40 1.23 -3.02 -16.66
CA LEU A 40 1.86 -3.75 -17.77
C LEU A 40 1.47 -3.21 -19.15
N GLN A 41 0.23 -2.74 -19.31
CA GLN A 41 -0.28 -2.18 -20.58
C GLN A 41 0.13 -0.73 -20.82
N ALA A 42 0.58 -0.02 -19.79
CA ALA A 42 1.02 1.36 -19.91
C ALA A 42 2.35 1.44 -20.67
N LYS A 43 2.50 2.49 -21.50
CA LYS A 43 3.69 2.69 -22.33
C LYS A 43 4.89 3.14 -21.48
N LYS A 44 5.82 2.22 -21.24
CA LYS A 44 7.02 2.44 -20.41
C LYS A 44 8.22 2.94 -21.20
N VAL A 45 9.14 3.60 -20.50
CA VAL A 45 10.48 3.94 -21.00
C VAL A 45 11.52 2.96 -20.46
N LEU A 46 11.33 2.48 -19.23
CA LEU A 46 12.15 1.42 -18.66
C LEU A 46 11.89 0.10 -19.38
N ASN A 47 12.95 -0.68 -19.57
CA ASN A 47 12.82 -2.07 -20.01
C ASN A 47 12.35 -2.97 -18.85
N ASP A 48 12.05 -4.23 -19.17
CA ASP A 48 11.49 -5.17 -18.19
C ASP A 48 12.47 -5.48 -17.05
N ASP A 49 13.77 -5.64 -17.32
CA ASP A 49 14.80 -5.89 -16.30
C ASP A 49 14.93 -4.71 -15.31
N GLU A 50 14.89 -3.47 -15.82
CA GLU A 50 14.90 -2.26 -15.01
C GLU A 50 13.67 -2.18 -14.10
N ILE A 51 12.51 -2.58 -14.60
CA ILE A 51 11.25 -2.61 -13.85
C ILE A 51 11.29 -3.71 -12.79
N GLU A 52 11.73 -4.92 -13.15
CA GLU A 52 11.81 -6.05 -12.23
C GLU A 52 12.78 -5.76 -11.07
N ASN A 53 13.99 -5.29 -11.39
CA ASN A 53 14.97 -4.91 -10.37
C ASN A 53 14.43 -3.78 -9.47
N PHE A 54 13.80 -2.75 -10.04
CA PHE A 54 13.19 -1.69 -9.24
C PHE A 54 12.06 -2.22 -8.35
N ASN A 55 11.22 -3.10 -8.88
CA ASN A 55 10.12 -3.71 -8.13
C ASN A 55 10.64 -4.53 -6.94
N LEU A 56 11.69 -5.32 -7.15
CA LEU A 56 12.37 -6.09 -6.10
C LEU A 56 12.96 -5.17 -5.02
N GLN A 57 13.64 -4.10 -5.41
CA GLN A 57 14.23 -3.12 -4.48
C GLN A 57 13.20 -2.41 -3.61
N MET A 58 12.00 -2.20 -4.14
CA MET A 58 10.93 -1.48 -3.47
C MET A 58 10.04 -2.37 -2.60
N THR A 59 10.08 -3.69 -2.78
CA THR A 59 9.16 -4.61 -2.13
C THR A 59 9.69 -5.04 -0.76
N ASP A 60 8.83 -4.99 0.25
CA ASP A 60 9.10 -5.47 1.60
C ASP A 60 8.93 -7.00 1.61
N LEU A 61 9.86 -7.71 0.95
CA LEU A 61 9.79 -9.14 0.68
C LEU A 61 9.57 -9.95 1.96
N PHE A 62 8.67 -10.94 1.85
CA PHE A 62 8.35 -11.90 2.90
C PHE A 62 7.77 -11.33 4.20
N THR A 63 7.44 -10.04 4.27
CA THR A 63 6.75 -9.46 5.45
C THR A 63 5.40 -10.14 5.72
N ASP A 64 4.70 -10.56 4.67
CA ASP A 64 3.48 -11.37 4.79
C ASP A 64 3.70 -12.76 5.40
N LYS A 65 4.87 -13.36 5.16
CA LYS A 65 5.26 -14.65 5.75
C LYS A 65 5.74 -14.46 7.18
N LEU A 66 6.55 -13.43 7.43
CA LEU A 66 7.06 -13.11 8.76
C LEU A 66 5.91 -12.87 9.75
N PHE A 67 4.83 -12.23 9.29
CA PHE A 67 3.66 -11.92 10.09
C PHE A 67 2.47 -12.84 9.82
N SER A 68 2.65 -14.11 9.42
CA SER A 68 1.55 -15.02 9.03
C SER A 68 0.68 -15.57 10.18
N CYS A 69 0.49 -14.83 11.26
CA CYS A 69 -0.24 -15.25 12.45
C CYS A 69 -1.75 -15.35 12.18
N LYS A 70 -2.33 -16.55 12.33
CA LYS A 70 -3.76 -16.81 12.05
C LYS A 70 -4.74 -16.09 12.98
N ASN A 71 -4.29 -15.65 14.15
CA ASN A 71 -5.15 -15.08 15.19
C ASN A 71 -5.45 -13.58 15.00
N PHE A 72 -4.93 -12.95 13.95
CA PHE A 72 -5.08 -11.51 13.70
C PHE A 72 -5.78 -11.24 12.37
N SER A 73 -6.42 -10.07 12.26
CA SER A 73 -6.95 -9.61 10.98
C SER A 73 -5.82 -9.12 10.09
N HIS A 74 -5.84 -9.49 8.80
CA HIS A 74 -4.80 -9.12 7.83
C HIS A 74 -5.34 -8.20 6.74
N ILE A 75 -4.69 -7.06 6.56
CA ILE A 75 -4.91 -6.13 5.45
C ILE A 75 -3.67 -6.13 4.57
N LYS A 76 -3.67 -6.98 3.55
CA LYS A 76 -2.56 -7.15 2.61
C LYS A 76 -2.91 -6.61 1.23
N ALA A 77 -2.00 -5.84 0.62
CA ALA A 77 -2.13 -5.46 -0.78
C ALA A 77 -1.73 -6.63 -1.69
N LYS A 78 -2.46 -6.80 -2.79
CA LYS A 78 -2.19 -7.88 -3.77
C LYS A 78 -1.41 -7.39 -4.99
N TYR A 79 -0.82 -6.21 -4.89
CA TYR A 79 -0.13 -5.52 -5.95
C TYR A 79 1.11 -4.85 -5.39
N SER A 80 2.10 -4.62 -6.25
CA SER A 80 3.31 -3.91 -5.89
C SER A 80 3.06 -2.45 -5.60
N ARG A 81 3.83 -1.91 -4.64
CA ARG A 81 3.83 -0.49 -4.32
C ARG A 81 4.21 0.40 -5.51
N ILE A 82 4.96 -0.12 -6.48
CA ILE A 82 5.32 0.66 -7.68
C ILE A 82 4.12 0.88 -8.61
N VAL A 83 3.06 0.06 -8.46
CA VAL A 83 1.76 0.29 -9.11
C VAL A 83 0.98 1.35 -8.35
N CYS A 84 0.87 1.18 -7.04
CA CYS A 84 0.13 2.07 -6.15
C CYS A 84 0.69 1.91 -4.73
N ASP A 85 1.27 2.96 -4.17
CA ASP A 85 1.78 2.96 -2.81
C ASP A 85 0.66 3.47 -1.88
N VAL A 86 0.04 2.53 -1.16
CA VAL A 86 -1.11 2.82 -0.28
C VAL A 86 -0.72 3.57 1.00
N GLU A 87 0.57 3.66 1.29
CA GLU A 87 1.10 4.43 2.42
C GLU A 87 1.56 5.83 2.02
N LYS A 88 1.16 6.32 0.84
CA LYS A 88 1.41 7.68 0.37
C LYS A 88 0.13 8.49 0.33
N PHE A 89 0.25 9.82 0.48
CA PHE A 89 -0.91 10.70 0.34
C PHE A 89 -1.36 10.80 -1.13
N VAL A 90 -2.67 10.84 -1.35
CA VAL A 90 -3.27 11.08 -2.68
C VAL A 90 -2.97 12.49 -3.18
N ASP A 91 -2.86 13.47 -2.27
CA ASP A 91 -2.46 14.83 -2.63
C ASP A 91 -0.93 14.92 -2.71
N ASP A 92 -0.41 15.07 -3.93
CA ASP A 92 1.02 15.21 -4.19
C ASP A 92 1.62 16.43 -3.46
N LYS A 93 0.82 17.44 -3.07
CA LYS A 93 1.29 18.58 -2.27
C LYS A 93 1.57 18.20 -0.80
N LYS A 94 0.93 17.14 -0.31
CA LYS A 94 1.12 16.60 1.05
C LYS A 94 2.13 15.46 1.08
N GLU A 95 2.45 14.86 -0.07
CA GLU A 95 3.42 13.78 -0.19
C GLU A 95 4.78 14.30 -0.66
N ILE A 96 5.74 14.45 0.27
CA ILE A 96 7.08 14.96 -0.04
C ILE A 96 7.77 14.13 -1.13
N MET A 97 7.56 12.81 -1.17
CA MET A 97 8.19 11.94 -2.17
C MET A 97 7.59 12.08 -3.57
N ALA A 98 6.42 12.72 -3.72
CA ALA A 98 5.81 12.97 -5.02
C ALA A 98 6.71 13.87 -5.90
N LYS A 99 7.48 14.79 -5.30
CA LYS A 99 8.42 15.65 -6.04
C LYS A 99 9.57 14.87 -6.68
N TYR A 100 9.90 13.68 -6.14
CA TYR A 100 10.90 12.78 -6.72
C TYR A 100 10.26 11.75 -7.66
N GLY A 101 8.94 11.75 -7.83
CA GLY A 101 8.23 10.74 -8.61
C GLY A 101 8.00 9.43 -7.85
N LEU A 102 8.04 9.44 -6.51
CA LEU A 102 7.79 8.28 -5.64
C LEU A 102 6.59 8.55 -4.70
N GLY A 103 5.54 9.17 -5.25
CA GLY A 103 4.27 9.46 -4.54
C GLY A 103 3.31 8.26 -4.56
N VAL A 104 2.00 8.49 -4.42
CA VAL A 104 0.98 7.41 -4.46
C VAL A 104 1.01 6.57 -5.74
N ILE A 105 1.41 7.18 -6.86
CA ILE A 105 1.73 6.49 -8.10
C ILE A 105 3.13 6.89 -8.49
N TYR A 106 4.00 5.90 -8.66
CA TYR A 106 5.39 6.15 -8.99
C TYR A 106 5.50 6.61 -10.45
N LYS A 107 6.25 7.68 -10.65
CA LYS A 107 6.57 8.26 -11.97
C LYS A 107 8.03 7.98 -12.35
N ASN A 108 8.90 7.83 -11.36
CA ASN A 108 10.34 7.60 -11.52
C ASN A 108 10.80 6.37 -10.74
N ASN A 109 11.92 5.76 -11.15
CA ASN A 109 12.63 4.77 -10.34
C ASN A 109 13.60 5.44 -9.34
N LEU A 110 14.30 4.64 -8.52
CA LEU A 110 15.29 5.14 -7.55
C LEU A 110 16.46 5.93 -8.19
N LYS A 111 16.70 5.74 -9.49
CA LYS A 111 17.72 6.47 -10.26
C LYS A 111 17.17 7.73 -10.93
N GLN A 112 15.97 8.18 -10.55
CA GLN A 112 15.26 9.33 -11.14
C GLN A 112 14.95 9.19 -12.64
N LYS A 113 15.01 7.97 -13.20
CA LYS A 113 14.59 7.69 -14.58
C LYS A 113 13.08 7.49 -14.62
N GLN A 114 12.41 8.12 -15.59
CA GLN A 114 10.96 8.01 -15.77
C GLN A 114 10.56 6.56 -16.09
N ILE A 115 9.49 6.09 -15.44
CA ILE A 115 8.91 4.76 -15.67
C ILE A 115 8.08 4.76 -16.95
N PHE A 116 7.25 5.79 -17.12
CA PHE A 116 6.27 5.90 -18.19
C PHE A 116 6.68 6.99 -19.18
N SER A 117 6.37 6.77 -20.46
CA SER A 117 6.56 7.78 -21.50
C SER A 117 5.51 8.89 -21.43
N ASN A 118 4.32 8.54 -20.96
CA ASN A 118 3.25 9.46 -20.61
C ASN A 118 2.43 8.84 -19.48
N LEU A 119 2.07 9.65 -18.49
CA LEU A 119 1.18 9.26 -17.40
C LEU A 119 0.16 10.36 -17.21
N ASP A 120 -1.06 10.11 -17.66
CA ASP A 120 -2.15 11.07 -17.63
C ASP A 120 -2.99 10.96 -16.34
N MET A 121 -3.89 11.93 -16.15
CA MET A 121 -4.80 11.95 -15.01
C MET A 121 -5.77 10.76 -15.04
N ALA A 122 -6.17 10.29 -16.23
CA ALA A 122 -7.07 9.16 -16.37
C ALA A 122 -6.45 7.85 -15.85
N TYR A 123 -5.17 7.60 -16.13
CA TYR A 123 -4.41 6.50 -15.55
C TYR A 123 -4.35 6.63 -14.03
N ARG A 124 -4.03 7.83 -13.52
CA ARG A 124 -3.97 8.08 -12.07
C ARG A 124 -5.28 7.74 -11.39
N GLU A 125 -6.40 8.29 -11.87
CA GLU A 125 -7.72 8.05 -11.31
C GLU A 125 -8.10 6.56 -11.38
N LYS A 126 -7.81 5.89 -12.50
CA LYS A 126 -8.05 4.46 -12.65
C LYS A 126 -7.32 3.63 -11.59
N ILE A 127 -6.04 3.94 -11.35
CA ILE A 127 -5.23 3.23 -10.35
C ILE A 127 -5.75 3.50 -8.93
N LEU A 128 -6.05 4.76 -8.58
CA LEU A 128 -6.57 5.11 -7.27
C LEU A 128 -7.91 4.42 -6.97
N ASN A 129 -8.84 4.44 -7.93
CA ASN A 129 -10.15 3.81 -7.80
C ASN A 129 -10.09 2.28 -7.71
N LYS A 130 -9.13 1.66 -8.40
CA LYS A 130 -9.02 0.19 -8.42
C LYS A 130 -8.21 -0.38 -7.26
N TYR A 131 -7.24 0.39 -6.74
CA TYR A 131 -6.24 -0.13 -5.81
C TYR A 131 -6.22 0.62 -4.48
N TYR A 132 -6.08 1.95 -4.51
CA TYR A 132 -5.90 2.77 -3.31
C TYR A 132 -7.15 2.82 -2.43
N PHE A 133 -8.26 3.36 -2.95
CA PHE A 133 -9.48 3.54 -2.16
C PHE A 133 -10.08 2.22 -1.67
N PRO A 134 -10.11 1.12 -2.46
CA PRO A 134 -10.57 -0.17 -1.96
C PRO A 134 -9.72 -0.73 -0.82
N TYR A 135 -8.40 -0.52 -0.84
CA TYR A 135 -7.51 -0.94 0.23
C TYR A 135 -7.82 -0.19 1.54
N HIS A 136 -7.88 1.14 1.48
CA HIS A 136 -8.20 1.99 2.64
C HIS A 136 -9.60 1.72 3.18
N LYS A 137 -10.61 1.56 2.31
CA LYS A 137 -11.97 1.16 2.73
C LYS A 137 -11.96 -0.16 3.48
N LYS A 138 -11.16 -1.14 3.04
CA LYS A 138 -11.03 -2.43 3.74
C LYS A 138 -10.39 -2.25 5.12
N LEU A 139 -9.33 -1.45 5.21
CA LEU A 139 -8.66 -1.12 6.47
C LEU A 139 -9.63 -0.44 7.45
N ASP A 140 -10.30 0.63 7.01
CA ASP A 140 -11.27 1.38 7.80
C ASP A 140 -12.40 0.49 8.31
N ASN A 141 -12.92 -0.40 7.47
CA ASN A 141 -13.97 -1.34 7.87
C ASN A 141 -13.50 -2.29 8.98
N VAL A 142 -12.27 -2.80 8.90
CA VAL A 142 -11.73 -3.71 9.93
C VAL A 142 -11.45 -2.93 11.22
N VAL A 143 -10.84 -1.75 11.13
CA VAL A 143 -10.62 -0.86 12.29
C VAL A 143 -11.95 -0.52 12.97
N GLY A 144 -12.97 -0.12 12.19
CA GLY A 144 -14.29 0.22 12.70
C GLY A 144 -14.96 -0.92 13.46
N LYS A 145 -14.86 -2.17 12.98
CA LYS A 145 -15.36 -3.36 13.70
C LYS A 145 -14.73 -3.52 15.08
N TYR A 146 -13.42 -3.34 15.18
CA TYR A 146 -12.70 -3.47 16.45
C TYR A 146 -12.97 -2.33 17.43
N LEU A 147 -13.17 -1.10 16.93
CA LEU A 147 -13.49 0.06 17.77
C LEU A 147 -14.93 0.02 18.26
N ASN A 148 -15.89 -0.38 17.43
CA ASN A 148 -17.33 -0.31 17.73
C ASN A 148 -17.89 -1.57 18.42
N GLY A 149 -17.06 -2.57 18.72
CA GLY A 149 -17.49 -3.79 19.43
C GLY A 149 -18.37 -4.74 18.62
N MET A 150 -18.51 -4.53 17.31
CA MET A 150 -19.22 -5.42 16.39
C MET A 150 -18.28 -6.53 15.93
N THR A 151 -18.10 -7.58 16.74
CA THR A 151 -17.34 -8.78 16.38
C THR A 151 -18.21 -10.00 16.27
#